data_AF-E9HGT9-F1
#
_entry.id   AF-E9HGT9-F1
#
_cell.length_a   1.000
_cell.length_b   1.000
_cell.length_c   1.000
_cell.angle_alpha   90.00
_cell.angle_beta   90.00
_cell.angle_gamma   90.00
#
_symmetry.space_group_name_H-M   'P 1'
#
loop_
_entity.id
_entity.type
_entity.pdbx_description
1 polymer ?
#
loop_
_entity_poly.entity_id
_entity_poly.type
_entity_poly.pdbx_seq_one_letter_code
_entity_poly.pdbx_strand_id
1 'polypeptide(L)'
;MASHHDGGASKIAKAAVLSFFATCLIIIIAFSTNSWLETDGTLENPKFIQLGLWNFCLKEFKDVKHLYDRVFNGCRHVLDEEYHIIDWLLRPHSIQL
;
A
#
# COMPACT_ATOMS: atom_id res chain seq x y z
N MET A 1 0.33 -29.76 -50.28
CA MET A 1 -0.18 -28.47 -49.78
C MET A 1 0.35 -28.30 -48.37
N ALA A 2 1.36 -27.46 -48.18
CA ALA A 2 1.91 -27.14 -46.87
C ALA A 2 1.04 -26.05 -46.23
N SER A 3 0.34 -26.35 -45.15
CA SER A 3 -0.34 -25.35 -44.32
C SER A 3 0.66 -24.77 -43.33
N HIS A 4 1.38 -23.74 -43.76
CA HIS A 4 2.21 -22.90 -42.92
C HIS A 4 1.29 -21.98 -42.10
N HIS A 5 1.03 -22.33 -40.83
CA HIS A 5 0.23 -21.53 -39.90
C HIS A 5 0.98 -21.28 -38.57
N ASP A 6 2.29 -21.05 -38.66
CA ASP A 6 3.21 -20.92 -37.51
C ASP A 6 3.32 -19.48 -36.96
N GLY A 7 2.66 -18.51 -37.59
CA GLY A 7 2.80 -17.09 -37.25
C GLY A 7 1.85 -16.56 -36.17
N GLY A 8 0.66 -17.16 -35.99
CA GLY A 8 -0.37 -16.64 -35.09
C GLY A 8 -0.22 -17.10 -33.64
N ALA A 9 -0.06 -18.41 -33.42
CA ALA A 9 0.08 -19.00 -32.10
C ALA A 9 1.34 -18.51 -31.35
N SER A 10 2.45 -18.33 -32.07
CA SER A 10 3.70 -17.79 -31.52
C SER A 10 3.56 -16.34 -31.03
N LYS A 11 2.83 -15.49 -31.78
CA LYS A 11 2.58 -14.08 -31.39
C LYS A 11 1.72 -14.00 -30.13
N ILE A 12 0.68 -14.82 -30.03
CA ILE A 12 -0.19 -14.89 -28.85
C ILE A 12 0.58 -15.38 -27.63
N ALA A 13 1.39 -16.44 -27.77
CA ALA A 13 2.21 -16.96 -26.68
C ALA A 13 3.21 -15.92 -26.17
N LYS A 14 3.90 -15.20 -27.07
CA LYS A 14 4.82 -14.11 -26.69
C LYS A 14 4.09 -12.95 -26.01
N ALA A 15 2.90 -12.58 -26.50
CA ALA A 15 2.09 -11.54 -25.88
C ALA A 15 1.62 -11.93 -24.47
N ALA A 16 1.20 -13.18 -24.27
CA ALA A 16 0.79 -13.70 -22.97
C ALA A 16 1.94 -13.69 -21.96
N VAL A 17 3.13 -14.14 -22.38
CA VAL A 17 4.33 -14.12 -21.53
C VAL A 17 4.70 -12.69 -21.15
N LEU A 18 4.72 -11.76 -22.10
CA LEU A 18 5.01 -10.35 -21.83
C LEU A 18 3.98 -9.73 -20.87
N SER A 19 2.69 -10.01 -21.07
CA SER A 19 1.63 -9.52 -20.18
C SER A 19 1.80 -10.05 -18.76
N PHE A 20 2.14 -11.34 -18.59
CA PHE A 20 2.33 -11.92 -17.27
C PHE A 20 3.44 -11.20 -16.49
N PHE A 21 4.60 -11.00 -17.13
CA PHE A 21 5.70 -10.28 -16.50
C PHE A 21 5.35 -8.82 -16.21
N ALA A 22 4.67 -8.14 -17.13
CA ALA A 22 4.21 -6.76 -16.91
C ALA A 22 3.25 -6.68 -15.71
N THR A 23 2.30 -7.60 -15.59
CA THR A 23 1.40 -7.67 -14.44
C THR A 23 2.15 -7.95 -13.15
N CYS A 24 3.08 -8.91 -13.14
CA CYS A 24 3.91 -9.18 -11.96
C CYS A 24 4.69 -7.93 -11.52
N LEU A 25 5.28 -7.19 -12.45
CA LEU A 25 6.00 -5.95 -12.15
C LEU A 25 5.07 -4.89 -11.56
N ILE A 26 3.88 -4.69 -12.12
CA ILE A 26 2.91 -3.72 -11.59
C ILE A 26 2.48 -4.10 -10.17
N ILE A 27 2.25 -5.40 -9.90
CA ILE A 27 1.91 -5.87 -8.56
C ILE A 27 3.06 -5.58 -7.58
N ILE A 28 4.31 -5.88 -7.95
CA ILE A 28 5.47 -5.61 -7.10
C ILE A 28 5.57 -4.10 -6.81
N ILE A 29 5.40 -3.25 -7.83
CA ILE A 29 5.43 -1.79 -7.65
C ILE A 29 4.32 -1.36 -6.71
N ALA A 30 3.08 -1.81 -6.91
CA ALA A 30 1.95 -1.49 -6.04
C ALA A 30 2.26 -1.87 -4.58
N PHE A 31 2.76 -3.07 -4.32
CA PHE A 31 3.13 -3.51 -2.98
C PHE A 31 4.31 -2.73 -2.36
N SER A 32 5.19 -2.18 -3.18
CA SER A 32 6.37 -1.41 -2.75
C SER A 32 6.07 0.08 -2.56
N THR A 33 4.97 0.59 -3.12
CA THR A 33 4.60 2.00 -3.06
C THR A 33 4.15 2.38 -1.65
N ASN A 34 4.68 3.52 -1.17
CA ASN A 34 4.38 4.09 0.15
C ASN A 34 3.29 5.18 0.13
N SER A 35 2.74 5.49 -1.04
CA SER A 35 1.77 6.58 -1.26
C SER A 35 0.47 6.07 -1.87
N TRP A 36 -0.17 5.09 -1.21
CA TRP A 36 -1.50 4.63 -1.62
C TRP A 36 -2.58 5.65 -1.28
N LEU A 37 -2.40 6.35 -0.17
CA LEU A 37 -3.27 7.42 0.28
C LEU A 37 -2.41 8.53 0.86
N GLU A 38 -2.58 9.76 0.39
CA GLU A 38 -1.91 10.94 0.95
C GLU A 38 -2.96 11.98 1.38
N THR A 39 -2.59 12.82 2.34
CA THR A 39 -3.44 13.95 2.75
C THR A 39 -3.56 14.97 1.61
N ASP A 40 -4.74 15.53 1.44
CA ASP A 40 -5.08 16.53 0.43
C ASP A 40 -4.47 17.92 0.70
N GLY A 41 -3.75 18.08 1.81
CA GLY A 41 -3.10 19.34 2.21
C GLY A 41 -4.07 20.47 2.59
N THR A 42 -5.37 20.17 2.68
CA THR A 42 -6.39 21.18 3.03
C THR A 42 -6.52 21.37 4.55
N LEU A 43 -6.08 20.39 5.34
CA LEU A 43 -6.05 20.48 6.80
C LEU A 43 -4.81 21.25 7.29
N GLU A 44 -5.00 22.23 8.19
CA GLU A 44 -3.91 22.97 8.86
C GLU A 44 -3.02 22.07 9.75
N ASN A 45 -3.58 21.01 10.33
CA ASN A 45 -2.86 20.06 11.20
C ASN A 45 -3.25 18.61 10.87
N PRO A 46 -2.78 18.06 9.74
CA PRO A 46 -3.12 16.71 9.34
C PRO A 46 -2.39 15.71 10.25
N LYS A 47 -3.17 14.94 11.02
CA LYS A 47 -2.60 13.87 11.86
C LYS A 47 -2.09 12.68 11.04
N PHE A 48 -2.62 12.55 9.83
CA PHE A 48 -2.32 11.53 8.85
C PHE A 48 -1.66 12.19 7.64
N ILE A 49 -0.46 11.75 7.28
CA ILE A 49 0.31 12.32 6.17
C ILE A 49 0.20 11.43 4.93
N GLN A 50 0.60 10.17 5.07
CA GLN A 50 0.58 9.19 3.98
C GLN A 50 0.42 7.77 4.51
N LEU A 51 -0.23 6.91 3.72
CA LEU A 51 -0.34 5.48 3.94
C LEU A 51 0.21 4.75 2.72
N GLY A 52 1.19 3.91 2.97
CA GLY A 52 1.59 2.82 2.09
C GLY A 52 0.81 1.56 2.43
N LEU A 53 1.07 0.48 1.69
CA LEU A 53 0.48 -0.81 2.03
C LEU A 53 1.04 -1.37 3.36
N TRP A 54 2.34 -1.17 3.60
CA TRP A 54 3.07 -1.72 4.75
C TRP A 54 3.60 -0.67 5.73
N ASN A 55 3.46 0.60 5.38
CA ASN A 55 4.00 1.73 6.12
C ASN A 55 2.91 2.78 6.28
N PHE A 56 2.99 3.54 7.35
CA PHE A 56 2.17 4.72 7.51
C PHE A 56 2.95 5.82 8.19
N CYS A 57 2.66 7.05 7.80
CA CYS A 57 3.29 8.24 8.34
C CYS A 57 2.23 9.08 9.03
N LEU A 58 2.39 9.20 10.34
CA LEU A 58 1.53 10.00 11.20
C LEU A 58 2.33 11.18 11.73
N LYS A 59 1.65 12.29 11.94
CA LYS A 59 2.23 13.50 12.53
C LYS A 59 1.36 13.91 13.70
N GLU A 60 1.94 13.95 14.88
CA GLU A 60 1.30 14.39 16.13
C GLU A 60 0.02 13.62 16.45
N PHE A 61 -0.04 12.35 16.04
CA PHE A 61 -1.17 11.49 16.38
C PHE A 61 -1.02 11.03 17.84
N LYS A 62 -2.01 11.40 18.66
CA LYS A 62 -2.16 10.93 20.04
C LYS A 62 -3.35 9.97 20.08
N ASP A 63 -3.17 8.84 20.76
CA ASP A 63 -4.22 7.82 20.90
C ASP A 63 -5.52 8.45 21.43
N VAL A 64 -6.61 8.29 20.68
CA VAL A 64 -7.94 8.83 21.00
C VAL A 64 -8.42 8.29 22.35
N LYS A 65 -8.08 7.04 22.69
CA LYS A 65 -8.47 6.41 23.95
C LYS A 65 -7.58 6.78 25.14
N HIS A 66 -6.53 7.59 24.94
CA HIS A 66 -5.56 7.97 25.98
C HIS A 66 -5.01 6.77 26.76
N LEU A 67 -4.97 5.58 26.14
CA LEU A 67 -4.44 4.39 26.83
C LEU A 67 -2.93 4.52 27.03
N TYR A 68 -2.27 5.34 26.20
CA TYR A 68 -0.84 5.59 26.24
C TYR A 68 -0.51 7.06 25.94
N ASP A 69 0.38 7.66 26.74
CA ASP A 69 0.82 9.05 26.61
C ASP A 69 1.95 9.23 25.58
N ARG A 70 1.92 8.43 24.50
CA ARG A 70 2.93 8.44 23.44
C ARG A 70 2.39 9.23 22.25
N VAL A 71 3.22 10.13 21.72
CA VAL A 71 2.91 10.88 20.48
C VAL A 71 3.60 10.16 19.32
N PHE A 72 2.81 9.70 18.36
CA PHE A 72 3.33 9.01 17.19
C PHE A 72 3.69 10.04 16.12
N ASN A 73 4.99 10.18 15.88
CA ASN A 73 5.56 11.07 14.87
C ASN A 73 6.49 10.27 13.96
N GLY A 74 6.28 10.40 12.65
CA GLY A 74 7.14 9.82 11.63
C GLY A 74 6.51 8.64 10.89
N CYS A 75 7.30 8.08 9.98
CA CYS A 75 6.95 6.94 9.15
C CYS A 75 7.39 5.65 9.81
N ARG A 76 6.49 4.68 9.93
CA ARG A 76 6.79 3.40 10.55
C ARG A 76 6.14 2.26 9.76
N HIS A 77 6.74 1.09 9.87
CA HIS A 77 6.21 -0.14 9.32
C HIS A 77 5.08 -0.69 10.18
N VAL A 78 4.09 -1.32 9.54
CA VAL A 78 2.95 -1.98 10.21
C VAL A 78 3.38 -3.11 11.17
N LEU A 79 4.55 -3.71 10.93
CA LEU A 79 5.12 -4.79 11.75
C LEU A 79 6.08 -4.29 12.84
N ASP A 80 6.23 -2.99 13.03
CA ASP A 80 7.14 -2.45 14.04
C ASP A 80 6.63 -2.73 15.46
N GLU A 81 7.52 -3.06 16.38
CA GLU A 81 7.21 -3.67 17.69
C GLU A 81 6.35 -2.76 18.60
N GLU A 82 6.42 -1.44 18.43
CA GLU A 82 5.58 -0.49 19.17
C GLU A 82 4.08 -0.52 18.74
N TYR A 83 3.70 -1.23 17.66
CA TYR A 83 2.32 -1.29 17.16
C TYR A 83 1.41 -2.34 17.80
N HIS A 84 1.94 -3.25 18.62
CA HIS A 84 1.09 -4.19 19.38
C HIS A 84 0.04 -3.47 20.24
N ILE A 85 0.29 -2.20 20.55
CA ILE A 85 -0.57 -1.32 21.33
C ILE A 85 -1.74 -0.75 20.50
N ILE A 86 -1.53 -0.53 19.20
CA ILE A 86 -2.43 0.24 18.32
C ILE A 86 -3.10 -0.64 17.24
N ASP A 87 -2.82 -1.95 17.22
CA ASP A 87 -3.40 -2.93 16.29
C ASP A 87 -4.94 -2.85 16.21
N TRP A 88 -5.59 -2.46 17.31
CA TRP A 88 -7.04 -2.27 17.35
C TRP A 88 -7.55 -1.11 16.47
N LEU A 89 -6.74 -0.10 16.14
CA LEU A 89 -7.09 1.03 15.26
C LEU A 89 -6.91 0.70 13.77
N LEU A 90 -5.96 -0.17 13.44
CA LEU A 90 -5.68 -0.61 12.06
C LEU A 90 -6.68 -1.66 11.57
N ARG A 91 -7.53 -2.20 12.46
CA ARG A 91 -8.61 -3.10 12.07
C ARG A 91 -9.63 -2.32 11.23
N PRO A 92 -10.10 -2.85 10.07
CA PRO A 92 -10.99 -2.11 9.17
C PRO A 92 -12.32 -1.64 9.79
N HIS A 93 -12.72 -2.17 10.95
CA HIS A 93 -13.90 -1.70 11.67
C HIS A 93 -13.74 -0.27 12.25
N SER A 94 -12.51 0.19 12.55
CA SER A 94 -12.27 1.47 13.22
C SER A 94 -11.95 2.66 12.31
N ILE A 95 -11.90 2.47 10.98
CA ILE A 95 -11.56 3.51 9.97
C ILE A 95 -12.79 4.39 9.63
N GLN A 96 -13.67 4.64 10.59
CA GLN A 96 -14.89 5.48 10.46
C GLN A 96 -14.82 6.75 11.32
N LEU A 97 -13.62 7.25 11.62
CA LEU A 97 -13.40 8.44 12.45
C LEU A 97 -12.55 9.49 11.72
#